data_AF-A0A934SMU8-F1
#
_entry.id   AF-A0A934SMU8-F1
#
_cell.length_a   1.000
_cell.length_b   1.000
_cell.length_c   1.000
_cell.angle_alpha   90.00
_cell.angle_beta   90.00
_cell.angle_gamma   90.00
#
_symmetry.space_group_name_H-M   'P 1'
#
loop_
_entity.id
_entity.type
_entity.pdbx_description
1 polymer ?
#
loop_
_entity_poly.entity_id
_entity_poly.type
_entity_poly.pdbx_seq_one_letter_code
_entity_poly.pdbx_strand_id
1 'polypeptide(L)'
;MTSLPDTPFFVVSGGSNSLLKDGWVDSLKKKYSADGSVNNLSIGAATTAMGMYRFLSAPAMPDKSIVVWEYSLNESNYFENGQSVELLLSHTRWFFEVCARRGFKVIPLILFNKSEMEGAKKNRYRAELFDLLNDLKLPYLDAEKIWKDEFPHIDLNDLYKDNPHYSTTTGFLDALAKKIVEFSPVAKVPRSDPAFDGKDIAVFYPNSEAGRPFVNRIINCKIHALEDEIRVDMKGRLLACFFISSRCEPAITFSSERGEIGPYSVQINPKDTAPARQLKHLLLWSPQSRPLQVNGTLRVVPSKPTRQKPIVQHTMSWRPVEDTEGDRGGLIAVLAEIDT
;
A
#
# COMPACT_ATOMS: atom_id res chain seq x y z
N MET A 1 35.87 13.35 -15.40
CA MET A 1 34.57 12.88 -14.90
C MET A 1 34.39 13.45 -13.50
N THR A 2 33.65 14.54 -13.38
CA THR A 2 33.26 15.10 -12.09
C THR A 2 32.30 14.12 -11.43
N SER A 3 32.68 13.59 -10.26
CA SER A 3 31.80 12.77 -9.43
C SER A 3 30.50 13.54 -9.20
N LEU A 4 29.36 12.95 -9.59
CA LEU A 4 28.06 13.47 -9.18
C LEU A 4 28.08 13.58 -7.65
N PRO A 5 27.54 14.66 -7.06
CA PRO A 5 27.36 14.74 -5.61
C PRO A 5 26.60 13.49 -5.13
N ASP A 6 26.86 13.07 -3.88
CA ASP A 6 26.23 11.91 -3.21
C ASP A 6 24.76 11.77 -3.63
N THR A 7 24.52 10.92 -4.63
CA THR A 7 23.21 10.84 -5.25
C THR A 7 22.30 10.11 -4.26
N PRO A 8 21.17 10.71 -3.85
CA PRO A 8 20.32 10.13 -2.83
C PRO A 8 19.85 8.73 -3.22
N PHE A 9 19.78 7.84 -2.24
CA PHE A 9 19.13 6.55 -2.39
C PHE A 9 17.62 6.75 -2.19
N PHE A 10 16.82 6.48 -3.22
CA PHE A 10 15.37 6.60 -3.18
C PHE A 10 14.71 5.26 -2.90
N VAL A 11 13.74 5.28 -1.99
CA VAL A 11 12.83 4.15 -1.73
C VAL A 11 11.44 4.58 -2.12
N VAL A 12 10.90 4.00 -3.19
CA VAL A 12 9.55 4.35 -3.68
C VAL A 12 8.54 3.37 -3.11
N SER A 13 7.55 3.90 -2.39
CA SER A 13 6.45 3.15 -1.81
C SER A 13 5.14 3.75 -2.29
N GLY A 14 4.58 3.20 -3.36
CA GLY A 14 3.39 3.75 -3.99
C GLY A 14 2.54 2.78 -4.80
N GLY A 15 1.67 3.37 -5.63
CA GLY A 15 0.62 2.72 -6.39
C GLY A 15 1.02 2.28 -7.80
N SER A 16 0.02 2.15 -8.67
CA SER A 16 0.22 1.67 -10.05
C SER A 16 0.96 2.67 -10.94
N ASN A 17 0.82 3.99 -10.70
CA ASN A 17 1.59 5.02 -11.42
C ASN A 17 3.11 4.87 -11.20
N SER A 18 3.50 4.38 -10.02
CA SER A 18 4.88 4.06 -9.68
C SER A 18 5.41 2.76 -10.32
N LEU A 19 4.56 2.01 -11.05
CA LEU A 19 4.90 0.75 -11.72
C LEU A 19 4.82 0.82 -13.25
N LEU A 20 4.45 1.97 -13.81
CA LEU A 20 4.32 2.14 -15.25
C LEU A 20 5.69 2.03 -15.93
N LYS A 21 5.75 1.25 -17.01
CA LYS A 21 6.88 1.27 -17.94
C LYS A 21 6.92 2.66 -18.57
N ASP A 22 8.12 3.24 -18.68
CA ASP A 22 8.31 4.61 -19.16
C ASP A 22 7.54 5.66 -18.32
N GLY A 23 7.23 5.30 -17.06
CA GLY A 23 6.63 6.18 -16.06
C GLY A 23 7.66 6.92 -15.22
N TRP A 24 7.19 7.58 -14.15
CA TRP A 24 8.05 8.49 -13.37
C TRP A 24 9.18 7.76 -12.62
N VAL A 25 8.93 6.58 -12.05
CA VAL A 25 10.00 5.81 -11.38
C VAL A 25 11.04 5.29 -12.38
N ASP A 26 10.59 4.92 -13.57
CA ASP A 26 11.48 4.44 -14.64
C ASP A 26 12.35 5.60 -15.16
N SER A 27 11.77 6.79 -15.32
CA SER A 27 12.52 8.01 -15.61
C SER A 27 13.51 8.38 -14.49
N LEU A 28 13.08 8.33 -13.22
CA LEU A 28 13.94 8.58 -12.05
C LEU A 28 15.18 7.69 -12.09
N LYS A 29 14.99 6.38 -12.31
CA LYS A 29 16.07 5.39 -12.45
C LYS A 29 17.01 5.68 -13.61
N LYS A 30 16.47 5.94 -14.79
CA LYS A 30 17.25 6.03 -16.03
C LYS A 30 18.00 7.36 -16.19
N LYS A 31 17.43 8.46 -15.68
CA LYS A 31 17.88 9.82 -16.02
C LYS A 31 18.37 10.62 -14.84
N TYR A 32 17.82 10.38 -13.66
CA TYR A 32 17.96 11.30 -12.52
C TYR A 32 18.53 10.62 -11.26
N SER A 33 19.04 9.40 -11.37
CA SER A 33 19.58 8.64 -10.26
C SER A 33 20.79 7.82 -10.70
N ALA A 34 21.65 7.50 -9.74
CA ALA A 34 22.75 6.58 -9.97
C ALA A 34 22.20 5.15 -10.12
N ASP A 35 22.92 4.32 -10.87
CA ASP A 35 22.48 2.94 -11.06
C ASP A 35 22.40 2.21 -9.71
N GLY A 36 21.31 1.47 -9.51
CA GLY A 36 21.01 0.82 -8.23
C GLY A 36 20.58 1.75 -7.08
N SER A 37 20.49 3.07 -7.25
CA SER A 37 20.11 4.00 -6.17
C SER A 37 18.60 4.22 -6.01
N VAL A 38 17.77 3.40 -6.65
CA VAL A 38 16.29 3.46 -6.53
C VAL A 38 15.71 2.08 -6.28
N ASN A 39 15.19 1.87 -5.07
CA ASN A 39 14.43 0.69 -4.70
C ASN A 39 12.93 0.94 -4.84
N ASN A 40 12.25 0.25 -5.75
CA ASN A 40 10.81 0.42 -5.96
C ASN A 40 10.03 -0.71 -5.27
N LEU A 41 9.37 -0.37 -4.17
CA LEU A 41 8.55 -1.26 -3.35
C LEU A 41 7.05 -1.17 -3.68
N SER A 42 6.68 -0.38 -4.69
CA SER A 42 5.30 -0.09 -5.05
C SER A 42 4.48 -1.32 -5.43
N ILE A 43 3.19 -1.28 -5.11
CA ILE A 43 2.19 -2.29 -5.44
C ILE A 43 0.96 -1.58 -6.02
N GLY A 44 0.51 -2.01 -7.20
CA GLY A 44 -0.69 -1.47 -7.84
C GLY A 44 -1.97 -1.83 -7.09
N ALA A 45 -2.96 -0.92 -7.14
CA ALA A 45 -4.26 -1.09 -6.50
C ALA A 45 -4.17 -1.49 -5.00
N ALA A 46 -3.28 -0.83 -4.26
CA ALA A 46 -3.04 -1.11 -2.85
C ALA A 46 -2.92 0.18 -2.01
N THR A 47 -3.11 0.09 -0.70
CA THR A 47 -3.02 1.24 0.23
C THR A 47 -1.65 1.29 0.93
N THR A 48 -1.45 2.29 1.79
CA THR A 48 -0.25 2.38 2.64
C THR A 48 -0.05 1.15 3.52
N ALA A 49 -1.10 0.40 3.89
CA ALA A 49 -0.94 -0.86 4.63
C ALA A 49 -0.07 -1.89 3.87
N MET A 50 -0.25 -2.00 2.56
CA MET A 50 0.61 -2.82 1.70
C MET A 50 2.02 -2.24 1.58
N GLY A 51 2.12 -0.91 1.48
CA GLY A 51 3.38 -0.19 1.52
C GLY A 51 4.19 -0.52 2.77
N MET A 52 3.56 -0.51 3.95
CA MET A 52 4.20 -0.90 5.22
C MET A 52 4.69 -2.35 5.20
N TYR A 53 3.87 -3.30 4.72
CA TYR A 53 4.33 -4.69 4.59
C TYR A 53 5.60 -4.79 3.75
N ARG A 54 5.59 -4.16 2.57
CA ARG A 54 6.75 -4.15 1.67
C ARG A 54 7.96 -3.46 2.27
N PHE A 55 7.74 -2.37 2.98
CA PHE A 55 8.78 -1.55 3.60
C PHE A 55 9.43 -2.25 4.81
N LEU A 56 8.63 -2.90 5.66
CA LEU A 56 9.10 -3.63 6.84
C LEU A 56 9.74 -4.97 6.46
N SER A 57 9.32 -5.58 5.34
CA SER A 57 9.90 -6.85 4.84
C SER A 57 11.08 -6.65 3.89
N ALA A 58 11.40 -5.41 3.51
CA ALA A 58 12.53 -5.13 2.64
C ALA A 58 13.87 -5.35 3.37
N PRO A 59 14.94 -5.72 2.66
CA PRO A 59 16.29 -5.67 3.21
C PRO A 59 16.61 -4.28 3.77
N ALA A 60 17.58 -4.25 4.69
CA ALA A 60 18.06 -3.00 5.27
C ALA A 60 18.40 -1.97 4.17
N MET A 61 17.84 -0.77 4.31
CA MET A 61 18.07 0.34 3.38
C MET A 61 19.26 1.16 3.86
N PRO A 62 20.02 1.81 2.95
CA PRO A 62 21.10 2.69 3.35
C PRO A 62 20.64 3.79 4.29
N ASP A 63 21.51 4.17 5.22
CA ASP A 63 21.30 5.35 6.05
C ASP A 63 21.05 6.57 5.16
N LYS A 64 20.20 7.49 5.62
CA LYS A 64 19.80 8.72 4.89
C LYS A 64 19.02 8.47 3.58
N SER A 65 18.48 7.27 3.38
CA SER A 65 17.52 7.01 2.28
C SER A 65 16.36 8.02 2.32
N ILE A 66 15.87 8.38 1.14
CA ILE A 66 14.70 9.23 0.95
C ILE A 66 13.54 8.37 0.49
N VAL A 67 12.48 8.33 1.28
CA VAL A 67 11.27 7.56 0.98
C VAL A 67 10.30 8.45 0.20
N VAL A 68 9.92 8.03 -1.01
CA VAL A 68 8.83 8.65 -1.77
C VAL A 68 7.55 7.87 -1.48
N TRP A 69 6.60 8.50 -0.79
CA TRP A 69 5.29 7.92 -0.49
C TRP A 69 4.29 8.39 -1.55
N GLU A 70 3.68 7.46 -2.29
CA GLU A 70 2.71 7.72 -3.36
C GLU A 70 1.52 6.78 -3.22
N TYR A 71 0.71 6.96 -2.17
CA TYR A 71 -0.54 6.19 -2.01
C TYR A 71 -1.80 7.05 -1.98
N SER A 72 -1.67 8.38 -2.05
CA SER A 72 -2.81 9.30 -1.93
C SER A 72 -3.94 9.03 -2.94
N LEU A 73 -3.59 8.63 -4.17
CA LEU A 73 -4.55 8.26 -5.22
C LEU A 73 -5.30 6.97 -4.86
N ASN A 74 -4.58 5.94 -4.40
CA ASN A 74 -5.21 4.67 -4.02
C ASN A 74 -6.04 4.82 -2.75
N GLU A 75 -5.59 5.57 -1.75
CA GLU A 75 -6.35 5.80 -0.52
C GLU A 75 -7.64 6.57 -0.80
N SER A 76 -7.58 7.58 -1.68
CA SER A 76 -8.76 8.23 -2.23
C SER A 76 -9.76 7.23 -2.84
N ASN A 77 -9.30 6.33 -3.71
CA ASN A 77 -10.15 5.29 -4.31
C ASN A 77 -10.74 4.33 -3.26
N TYR A 78 -9.96 3.91 -2.26
CA TYR A 78 -10.45 3.04 -1.19
C TYR A 78 -11.50 3.76 -0.32
N PHE A 79 -11.32 5.05 -0.05
CA PHE A 79 -12.30 5.89 0.66
C PHE A 79 -13.62 5.98 -0.12
N GLU A 80 -13.56 6.28 -1.42
CA GLU A 80 -14.76 6.32 -2.28
C GLU A 80 -15.49 4.97 -2.36
N ASN A 81 -14.80 3.87 -2.04
CA ASN A 81 -15.34 2.52 -1.98
C ASN A 81 -15.63 2.02 -0.55
N GLY A 82 -15.85 2.96 0.38
CA GLY A 82 -16.43 2.67 1.70
C GLY A 82 -15.44 2.43 2.83
N GLN A 83 -14.12 2.56 2.59
CA GLN A 83 -13.17 2.60 3.70
C GLN A 83 -13.25 3.94 4.43
N SER A 84 -12.99 3.92 5.74
CA SER A 84 -13.02 5.15 6.53
C SER A 84 -11.74 5.97 6.34
N VAL A 85 -11.85 7.30 6.44
CA VAL A 85 -10.69 8.20 6.36
C VAL A 85 -9.72 7.92 7.50
N GLU A 86 -10.25 7.72 8.70
CA GLU A 86 -9.50 7.46 9.92
C GLU A 86 -8.67 6.18 9.81
N LEU A 87 -9.22 5.14 9.16
CA LEU A 87 -8.52 3.90 8.87
C LEU A 87 -7.31 4.12 7.96
N LEU A 88 -7.52 4.79 6.84
CA LEU A 88 -6.49 5.06 5.85
C LEU A 88 -5.40 5.96 6.43
N LEU A 89 -5.78 7.04 7.11
CA LEU A 89 -4.82 7.96 7.71
C LEU A 89 -4.05 7.35 8.89
N SER A 90 -4.62 6.43 9.66
CA SER A 90 -3.85 5.72 10.69
C SER A 90 -2.70 4.91 10.09
N HIS A 91 -2.93 4.21 8.98
CA HIS A 91 -1.87 3.50 8.28
C HIS A 91 -0.81 4.46 7.72
N THR A 92 -1.23 5.60 7.20
CA THR A 92 -0.32 6.66 6.72
C THR A 92 0.50 7.27 7.86
N ARG A 93 -0.12 7.53 9.02
CA ARG A 93 0.57 7.98 10.24
C ARG A 93 1.59 6.95 10.71
N TRP A 94 1.22 5.68 10.78
CA TRP A 94 2.15 4.59 11.14
C TRP A 94 3.33 4.50 10.17
N PHE A 95 3.09 4.61 8.86
CA PHE A 95 4.17 4.59 7.86
C PHE A 95 5.14 5.76 8.07
N PHE A 96 4.65 6.97 8.31
CA PHE A 96 5.49 8.13 8.59
C PHE A 96 6.20 8.03 9.94
N GLU A 97 5.57 7.46 10.97
CA GLU A 97 6.21 7.20 12.26
C GLU A 97 7.37 6.21 12.12
N VAL A 98 7.20 5.13 11.35
CA VAL A 98 8.30 4.20 11.04
C VAL A 98 9.45 4.92 10.33
N CYS A 99 9.14 5.82 9.38
CA CYS A 99 10.17 6.62 8.72
C CYS A 99 10.87 7.58 9.71
N ALA A 100 10.12 8.21 10.62
CA ALA A 100 10.65 9.10 11.65
C ALA A 100 11.65 8.38 12.57
N ARG A 101 11.26 7.21 13.08
CA ARG A 101 12.10 6.37 13.95
C ARG A 101 13.38 5.90 13.27
N ARG A 102 13.33 5.64 11.96
CA ARG A 102 14.49 5.26 11.14
C ARG A 102 15.31 6.46 10.65
N GLY A 103 14.89 7.69 10.95
CA GLY A 103 15.56 8.91 10.49
C GLY A 103 15.50 9.12 8.98
N PHE A 104 14.54 8.50 8.29
CA PHE A 104 14.39 8.62 6.84
C PHE A 104 13.63 9.89 6.49
N LYS A 105 14.15 10.61 5.50
CA LYS A 105 13.43 11.73 4.90
C LYS A 105 12.30 11.20 4.05
N VAL A 106 11.17 11.91 4.03
CA VAL A 106 10.00 11.54 3.24
C VAL A 106 9.66 12.63 2.24
N ILE A 107 9.32 12.22 1.02
CA ILE A 107 8.66 13.03 -0.01
C ILE A 107 7.28 12.44 -0.23
N PRO A 108 6.22 13.02 0.36
CA PRO A 108 4.85 12.71 -0.05
C PRO A 108 4.64 13.23 -1.48
N LEU A 109 4.36 12.33 -2.42
CA LEU A 109 3.97 12.65 -3.79
C LEU A 109 2.45 12.48 -3.91
N ILE A 110 1.74 13.59 -4.07
CA ILE A 110 0.28 13.62 -4.11
C ILE A 110 -0.18 13.53 -5.56
N LEU A 111 -0.63 12.32 -5.93
CA LEU A 111 -1.25 12.05 -7.23
C LEU A 111 -2.78 12.06 -7.11
N PHE A 112 -3.46 12.36 -8.21
CA PHE A 112 -4.91 12.48 -8.31
C PHE A 112 -5.49 11.61 -9.41
N ASN A 113 -6.69 11.08 -9.21
CA ASN A 113 -7.44 10.48 -10.31
C ASN A 113 -7.95 11.58 -11.26
N LYS A 114 -8.18 11.23 -12.53
CA LYS A 114 -8.75 12.15 -13.52
C LYS A 114 -10.07 12.78 -13.03
N SER A 115 -10.97 11.99 -12.46
CA SER A 115 -12.25 12.48 -11.93
C SER A 115 -12.10 13.48 -10.78
N GLU A 116 -11.04 13.38 -9.97
CA GLU A 116 -10.74 14.39 -8.94
C GLU A 116 -10.29 15.70 -9.60
N MET A 117 -9.44 15.61 -10.62
CA MET A 117 -8.93 16.75 -11.39
C MET A 117 -10.01 17.48 -12.19
N GLU A 118 -11.06 16.79 -12.62
CA GLU A 118 -12.25 17.37 -13.28
C GLU A 118 -13.10 18.21 -12.30
N GLY A 119 -12.80 18.19 -11.00
CA GLY A 119 -13.57 18.88 -9.97
C GLY A 119 -14.85 18.15 -9.58
N ALA A 120 -14.97 16.85 -9.91
CA ALA A 120 -16.23 16.12 -9.78
C ALA A 120 -16.71 15.99 -8.32
N LYS A 121 -15.82 15.98 -7.32
CA LYS A 121 -16.18 15.88 -5.88
C LYS A 121 -15.11 16.44 -4.94
N LYS A 122 -15.55 17.00 -3.82
CA LYS A 122 -14.69 17.21 -2.64
C LYS A 122 -14.40 15.88 -1.98
N ASN A 123 -13.14 15.51 -1.89
CA ASN A 123 -12.71 14.28 -1.24
C ASN A 123 -12.25 14.56 0.19
N ARG A 124 -13.03 14.10 1.19
CA ARG A 124 -12.73 14.30 2.62
C ARG A 124 -11.35 13.77 3.00
N TYR A 125 -10.94 12.63 2.42
CA TYR A 125 -9.62 12.07 2.66
C TYR A 125 -8.49 13.03 2.25
N ARG A 126 -8.64 13.78 1.15
CA ARG A 126 -7.61 14.74 0.70
C ARG A 126 -7.42 15.87 1.68
N ALA A 127 -8.51 16.45 2.18
CA ALA A 127 -8.45 17.53 3.15
C ALA A 127 -7.71 17.07 4.42
N GLU A 128 -8.11 15.93 4.99
CA GLU A 128 -7.48 15.41 6.20
C GLU A 128 -6.03 14.91 5.98
N LEU A 129 -5.70 14.43 4.77
CA LEU A 129 -4.31 14.13 4.41
C LEU A 129 -3.45 15.39 4.42
N PHE A 130 -3.91 16.51 3.85
CA PHE A 130 -3.15 17.75 3.87
C PHE A 130 -2.99 18.31 5.28
N ASP A 131 -4.02 18.21 6.12
CA ASP A 131 -3.92 18.56 7.54
C ASP A 131 -2.87 17.70 8.24
N LEU A 132 -2.87 16.38 8.02
CA LEU A 132 -1.86 15.48 8.55
C LEU A 132 -0.43 15.86 8.11
N LEU A 133 -0.22 16.12 6.83
CA LEU A 133 1.11 16.50 6.32
C LEU A 133 1.59 17.83 6.95
N ASN A 134 0.68 18.78 7.13
CA ASN A 134 0.96 20.05 7.81
C ASN A 134 1.31 19.87 9.29
N ASP A 135 0.61 18.98 10.00
CA ASP A 135 0.88 18.66 11.40
C ASP A 135 2.25 18.01 11.58
N LEU A 136 2.60 17.09 10.67
CA LEU A 136 3.91 16.41 10.62
C LEU A 136 5.03 17.30 10.06
N LYS A 137 4.72 18.52 9.62
CA LYS A 137 5.64 19.48 8.97
C LYS A 137 6.36 18.89 7.75
N LEU A 138 5.66 18.01 7.03
CA LEU A 138 6.15 17.37 5.82
C LEU A 138 5.81 18.22 4.59
N PRO A 139 6.83 18.78 3.90
CA PRO A 139 6.58 19.38 2.59
C PRO A 139 6.24 18.26 1.60
N TYR A 140 5.32 18.52 0.67
CA TYR A 140 4.86 17.54 -0.32
C TYR A 140 4.97 18.07 -1.75
N LEU A 141 5.06 17.14 -2.69
CA LEU A 141 4.94 17.41 -4.12
C LEU A 141 3.50 17.18 -4.55
N ASP A 142 2.92 18.20 -5.18
CA ASP A 142 1.55 18.19 -5.66
C ASP A 142 1.52 18.09 -7.19
N ALA A 143 1.04 16.96 -7.71
CA ALA A 143 1.00 16.72 -9.15
C ALA A 143 0.01 17.64 -9.87
N GLU A 144 -1.08 18.07 -9.22
CA GLU A 144 -2.03 19.01 -9.80
C GLU A 144 -1.35 20.37 -10.00
N LYS A 145 -0.61 20.84 -9.00
CA LYS A 145 0.14 22.08 -9.10
C LYS A 145 1.21 22.01 -10.19
N ILE A 146 1.98 20.93 -10.24
CA ILE A 146 3.02 20.75 -11.27
C ILE A 146 2.40 20.77 -12.68
N TRP A 147 1.25 20.10 -12.88
CA TRP A 147 0.57 20.12 -14.16
C TRP A 147 0.10 21.52 -14.54
N LYS A 148 -0.57 22.23 -13.63
CA LYS A 148 -1.07 23.59 -13.88
C LYS A 148 0.03 24.60 -14.15
N ASP A 149 1.15 24.50 -13.43
CA ASP A 149 2.23 25.47 -13.52
C ASP A 149 3.15 25.21 -14.74
N GLU A 150 3.45 23.95 -15.06
CA GLU A 150 4.48 23.59 -16.07
C GLU A 150 3.91 22.96 -17.35
N PHE A 151 2.68 22.42 -17.29
CA PHE A 151 2.03 21.76 -18.41
C PHE A 151 0.60 22.29 -18.70
N PRO A 152 0.35 23.62 -18.64
CA PRO A 152 -0.99 24.17 -18.87
C PRO A 152 -1.50 23.96 -20.31
N HIS A 153 -0.61 23.57 -21.22
CA HIS A 153 -0.90 23.25 -22.61
C HIS A 153 -1.38 21.81 -22.84
N ILE A 154 -1.30 20.96 -21.81
CA ILE A 154 -1.75 19.57 -21.88
C ILE A 154 -3.16 19.48 -21.33
N ASP A 155 -4.11 19.15 -22.20
CA ASP A 155 -5.49 18.91 -21.80
C ASP A 155 -5.59 17.72 -20.85
N LEU A 156 -6.58 17.77 -19.95
CA LEU A 156 -6.77 16.72 -18.94
C LEU A 156 -7.02 15.32 -19.53
N ASN A 157 -7.63 15.25 -20.71
CA ASN A 157 -7.84 14.00 -21.43
C ASN A 157 -6.53 13.37 -21.94
N ASP A 158 -5.55 14.20 -22.29
CA ASP A 158 -4.25 13.73 -22.77
C ASP A 158 -3.29 13.44 -21.61
N LEU A 159 -3.47 14.16 -20.49
CA LEU A 159 -2.71 13.93 -19.26
C LEU A 159 -2.92 12.51 -18.69
N TYR A 160 -4.09 11.91 -18.94
CA TYR A 160 -4.49 10.62 -18.39
C TYR A 160 -4.72 9.57 -19.47
N LYS A 161 -4.23 8.35 -19.25
CA LYS A 161 -4.57 7.19 -20.08
C LYS A 161 -5.96 6.64 -19.73
N ASP A 162 -6.25 6.56 -18.44
CA ASP A 162 -7.53 6.18 -17.86
C ASP A 162 -7.68 6.90 -16.51
N ASN A 163 -8.78 6.67 -15.79
CA ASN A 163 -9.06 7.43 -14.56
C ASN A 163 -7.92 7.39 -13.51
N PRO A 164 -7.36 6.22 -13.14
CA PRO A 164 -6.26 6.16 -12.17
C PRO A 164 -4.84 6.34 -12.76
N HIS A 165 -4.62 6.23 -14.08
CA HIS A 165 -3.28 6.26 -14.66
C HIS A 165 -3.01 7.48 -15.53
N TYR A 166 -1.92 8.19 -15.21
CA TYR A 166 -1.37 9.22 -16.07
C TYR A 166 -0.87 8.63 -17.39
N SER A 167 -0.95 9.42 -18.46
CA SER A 167 -0.36 9.10 -19.74
C SER A 167 1.17 9.16 -19.67
N THR A 168 1.83 8.20 -20.32
CA THR A 168 3.30 8.13 -20.42
C THR A 168 3.85 8.92 -21.61
N THR A 169 2.99 9.50 -22.45
CA THR A 169 3.41 10.14 -23.72
C THR A 169 3.49 11.67 -23.66
N THR A 170 3.11 12.28 -22.53
CA THR A 170 2.99 13.74 -22.38
C THR A 170 4.25 14.42 -21.86
N GLY A 171 5.24 13.66 -21.38
CA GLY A 171 6.41 14.18 -20.66
C GLY A 171 6.14 14.55 -19.20
N PHE A 172 4.88 14.57 -18.75
CA PHE A 172 4.52 14.93 -17.38
C PHE A 172 5.17 14.02 -16.32
N LEU A 173 5.16 12.70 -16.54
CA LEU A 173 5.78 11.74 -15.62
C LEU A 173 7.31 11.88 -15.54
N ASP A 174 7.95 12.35 -16.62
CA ASP A 174 9.38 12.66 -16.60
C ASP A 174 9.66 13.89 -15.74
N ALA A 175 8.82 14.92 -15.85
CA ALA A 175 8.92 16.10 -15.00
C ALA A 175 8.65 15.77 -13.52
N LEU A 176 7.71 14.88 -13.21
CA LEU A 176 7.54 14.39 -11.82
C LEU A 176 8.83 13.77 -11.29
N ALA A 177 9.50 12.92 -12.08
CA ALA A 177 10.77 12.31 -11.69
C ALA A 177 11.87 13.35 -11.42
N LYS A 178 11.98 14.35 -12.29
CA LYS A 178 12.89 15.49 -12.11
C LYS A 178 12.57 16.26 -10.83
N LYS A 179 11.28 16.56 -10.58
CA LYS A 179 10.83 17.29 -9.38
C LYS A 179 11.15 16.56 -8.09
N ILE A 180 11.08 15.24 -8.07
CA ILE A 180 11.48 14.44 -6.89
C ILE A 180 12.95 14.69 -6.53
N VAL A 181 13.83 14.75 -7.52
CA VAL A 181 15.26 15.03 -7.29
C VAL A 181 15.46 16.47 -6.85
N GLU A 182 14.82 17.43 -7.50
CA GLU A 182 14.85 18.85 -7.12
C GLU A 182 14.31 19.09 -5.69
N PHE A 183 13.34 18.28 -5.26
CA PHE A 183 12.70 18.37 -3.95
C PHE A 183 13.47 17.64 -2.85
N SER A 184 14.36 16.71 -3.22
CA SER A 184 15.14 15.90 -2.27
C SER A 184 15.94 16.70 -1.22
N PRO A 185 16.52 17.89 -1.52
CA PRO A 185 17.23 18.67 -0.51
C PRO A 185 16.32 19.21 0.60
N VAL A 186 15.05 19.48 0.30
CA VAL A 186 14.07 20.01 1.25
C VAL A 186 13.21 18.94 1.90
N ALA A 187 13.35 17.67 1.50
CA ALA A 187 12.70 16.54 2.14
C ALA A 187 13.09 16.45 3.63
N LYS A 188 12.13 16.10 4.48
CA LYS A 188 12.29 16.09 5.93
C LYS A 188 11.98 14.72 6.52
N VAL A 189 12.63 14.42 7.63
CA VAL A 189 12.19 13.34 8.51
C VAL A 189 10.84 13.75 9.10
N PRO A 190 9.80 12.90 9.05
CA PRO A 190 8.52 13.22 9.66
C PRO A 190 8.69 13.51 11.15
N ARG A 191 7.90 14.45 11.68
CA ARG A 191 7.84 14.64 13.13
C ARG A 191 7.19 13.40 13.76
N SER A 192 7.84 12.81 14.76
CA SER A 192 7.22 11.71 15.52
C SER A 192 5.91 12.15 16.16
N ASP A 193 4.97 11.22 16.19
CA ASP A 193 3.62 11.42 16.69
C ASP A 193 3.45 10.76 18.08
N PRO A 194 3.23 11.53 19.16
CA PRO A 194 3.11 11.00 20.52
C PRO A 194 2.01 9.94 20.69
N ALA A 195 1.05 9.85 19.77
CA ALA A 195 0.04 8.79 19.77
C ALA A 195 0.65 7.37 19.65
N PHE A 196 1.89 7.27 19.17
CA PHE A 196 2.65 6.03 18.98
C PHE A 196 3.72 5.79 20.05
N ASP A 197 3.82 6.63 21.07
CA ASP A 197 4.74 6.42 22.19
C ASP A 197 4.43 5.09 22.89
N GLY A 198 5.48 4.29 23.16
CA GLY A 198 5.35 2.97 23.77
C GLY A 198 4.73 1.90 22.87
N LYS A 199 4.60 2.16 21.56
CA LYS A 199 4.06 1.23 20.58
C LYS A 199 5.02 1.05 19.42
N ASP A 200 4.90 -0.07 18.72
CA ASP A 200 5.58 -0.32 17.45
C ASP A 200 4.66 -1.03 16.45
N ILE A 201 5.14 -1.22 15.24
CA ILE A 201 4.41 -1.94 14.19
C ILE A 201 5.27 -3.06 13.61
N ALA A 202 4.69 -4.26 13.53
CA ALA A 202 5.39 -5.46 13.10
C ALA A 202 4.57 -6.28 12.11
N VAL A 203 5.31 -6.98 11.25
CA VAL A 203 4.78 -7.99 10.34
C VAL A 203 4.99 -9.36 10.99
N PHE A 204 3.91 -10.12 11.15
CA PHE A 204 3.95 -11.49 11.66
C PHE A 204 3.62 -12.47 10.55
N TYR A 205 4.32 -13.61 10.54
CA TYR A 205 4.18 -14.64 9.53
C TYR A 205 3.58 -15.91 10.14
N PRO A 206 2.88 -16.72 9.34
CA PRO A 206 2.39 -18.02 9.80
C PRO A 206 3.50 -18.93 10.35
N ASN A 207 3.19 -19.68 11.40
CA ASN A 207 4.15 -20.53 12.10
C ASN A 207 4.53 -21.81 11.34
N SER A 208 3.79 -22.18 10.29
CA SER A 208 3.95 -23.48 9.63
C SER A 208 5.11 -23.48 8.61
N GLU A 209 5.83 -24.60 8.50
CA GLU A 209 6.84 -24.74 7.43
C GLU A 209 6.22 -25.02 6.05
N ALA A 210 4.91 -25.33 6.00
CA ALA A 210 4.17 -25.72 4.80
C ALA A 210 3.97 -24.59 3.76
N GLY A 211 4.59 -23.43 3.97
CA GLY A 211 4.50 -22.29 3.05
C GLY A 211 5.11 -22.61 1.68
N ARG A 212 4.33 -22.48 0.61
CA ARG A 212 4.80 -22.65 -0.78
C ARG A 212 5.40 -21.34 -1.28
N PRO A 213 6.51 -21.37 -2.06
CA PRO A 213 7.06 -20.14 -2.62
C PRO A 213 6.11 -19.55 -3.67
N PHE A 214 5.94 -18.23 -3.62
CA PHE A 214 5.30 -17.44 -4.66
C PHE A 214 6.28 -16.37 -5.12
N VAL A 215 6.59 -16.39 -6.42
CA VAL A 215 7.55 -15.46 -7.04
C VAL A 215 6.91 -14.83 -8.26
N ASN A 216 6.99 -13.51 -8.34
CA ASN A 216 6.78 -12.77 -9.56
C ASN A 216 7.78 -11.61 -9.64
N ARG A 217 7.67 -10.77 -10.68
CA ARG A 217 8.55 -9.61 -10.88
C ARG A 217 8.53 -8.59 -9.74
N ILE A 218 7.51 -8.62 -8.88
CA ILE A 218 7.26 -7.63 -7.83
C ILE A 218 7.62 -8.20 -6.46
N ILE A 219 7.34 -9.48 -6.17
CA ILE A 219 7.49 -10.08 -4.83
C ILE A 219 8.02 -11.51 -4.90
N ASN A 220 8.81 -11.87 -3.88
CA ASN A 220 9.18 -13.24 -3.53
C ASN A 220 8.77 -13.46 -2.07
N CYS A 221 7.85 -14.39 -1.82
CA CYS A 221 7.31 -14.66 -0.48
C CYS A 221 6.86 -16.12 -0.35
N LYS A 222 6.56 -16.54 0.88
CA LYS A 222 5.85 -17.80 1.14
C LYS A 222 4.35 -17.54 1.26
N ILE A 223 3.55 -18.44 0.69
CA ILE A 223 2.10 -18.45 0.82
C ILE A 223 1.64 -19.70 1.56
N HIS A 224 0.72 -19.52 2.49
CA HIS A 224 0.11 -20.59 3.28
C HIS A 224 -1.33 -20.75 2.79
N ALA A 225 -1.61 -21.89 2.19
CA ALA A 225 -2.90 -22.16 1.53
C ALA A 225 -4.05 -22.06 2.54
N LEU A 226 -5.16 -21.47 2.12
CA LEU A 226 -6.38 -21.32 2.92
C LEU A 226 -7.24 -22.59 2.86
N GLU A 227 -6.63 -23.76 3.02
CA GLU A 227 -7.32 -25.06 3.01
C GLU A 227 -7.70 -25.47 4.44
N ASP A 228 -6.82 -25.18 5.39
CA ASP A 228 -6.97 -25.45 6.82
C ASP A 228 -6.77 -24.18 7.66
N GLU A 229 -6.97 -24.29 8.97
CA GLU A 229 -6.64 -23.23 9.92
C GLU A 229 -5.15 -22.85 9.82
N ILE A 230 -4.88 -21.55 9.66
CA ILE A 230 -3.53 -21.01 9.73
C ILE A 230 -3.33 -20.31 11.07
N ARG A 231 -2.18 -20.58 11.70
CA ARG A 231 -1.79 -20.00 13.00
C ARG A 231 -0.64 -19.01 12.83
N VAL A 232 -0.78 -17.87 13.48
CA VAL A 232 0.24 -16.82 13.55
C VAL A 232 0.45 -16.48 15.03
N ASP A 233 1.65 -16.68 15.56
CA ASP A 233 1.98 -16.24 16.92
C ASP A 233 2.26 -14.74 16.90
N MET A 234 1.44 -13.99 17.65
CA MET A 234 1.54 -12.55 17.74
C MET A 234 0.94 -12.01 19.04
N LYS A 235 1.42 -10.83 19.45
CA LYS A 235 0.84 -10.05 20.53
C LYS A 235 0.65 -8.63 20.05
N GLY A 236 -0.57 -8.12 20.08
CA GLY A 236 -0.88 -6.77 19.60
C GLY A 236 -2.28 -6.63 19.02
N ARG A 237 -2.47 -5.57 18.25
CA ARG A 237 -3.73 -5.18 17.59
C ARG A 237 -3.62 -5.47 16.09
N LEU A 238 -4.43 -6.38 15.58
CA LEU A 238 -4.45 -6.75 14.17
C LEU A 238 -4.97 -5.58 13.30
N LEU A 239 -4.15 -5.09 12.37
CA LEU A 239 -4.48 -3.92 11.54
C LEU A 239 -4.80 -4.30 10.09
N ALA A 240 -3.98 -5.16 9.49
CA ALA A 240 -4.13 -5.57 8.10
C ALA A 240 -3.60 -6.98 7.88
N CYS A 241 -3.94 -7.55 6.73
CA CYS A 241 -3.50 -8.88 6.36
C CYS A 241 -3.22 -8.97 4.86
N PHE A 242 -2.20 -9.73 4.46
CA PHE A 242 -1.67 -9.78 3.09
C PHE A 242 -1.77 -11.19 2.53
N PHE A 243 -2.23 -11.28 1.28
CA PHE A 243 -2.53 -12.56 0.64
C PHE A 243 -2.13 -12.54 -0.83
N ILE A 244 -1.87 -13.72 -1.36
CA ILE A 244 -2.11 -13.97 -2.78
C ILE A 244 -3.57 -14.41 -2.89
N SER A 245 -4.38 -13.65 -3.63
CA SER A 245 -5.79 -13.94 -3.87
C SER A 245 -6.00 -14.57 -5.24
N SER A 246 -6.95 -15.49 -5.35
CA SER A 246 -7.44 -16.09 -6.60
C SER A 246 -8.97 -15.96 -6.74
N ARG A 247 -9.55 -16.52 -7.80
CA ARG A 247 -11.02 -16.60 -7.98
C ARG A 247 -11.69 -17.60 -7.02
N CYS A 248 -10.93 -18.54 -6.46
CA CYS A 248 -11.48 -19.72 -5.77
C CYS A 248 -11.12 -19.75 -4.27
N GLU A 249 -10.76 -18.60 -3.69
CA GLU A 249 -10.48 -18.55 -2.25
C GLU A 249 -11.74 -18.74 -1.40
N PRO A 250 -11.64 -19.40 -0.23
CA PRO A 250 -12.72 -19.37 0.74
C PRO A 250 -12.88 -17.97 1.34
N ALA A 251 -14.02 -17.74 1.97
CA ALA A 251 -14.11 -16.65 2.93
C ALA A 251 -13.27 -17.00 4.16
N ILE A 252 -12.72 -16.01 4.85
CA ILE A 252 -11.86 -16.24 6.01
C ILE A 252 -12.33 -15.45 7.23
N THR A 253 -12.10 -16.04 8.40
CA THR A 253 -12.41 -15.43 9.68
C THR A 253 -11.14 -15.38 10.52
N PHE A 254 -10.94 -14.29 11.23
CA PHE A 254 -9.83 -14.12 12.16
C PHE A 254 -10.35 -14.30 13.58
N SER A 255 -9.77 -15.21 14.35
CA SER A 255 -10.15 -15.43 15.75
C SER A 255 -8.94 -15.42 16.68
N SER A 256 -9.17 -14.94 17.90
CA SER A 256 -8.25 -15.01 19.03
C SER A 256 -9.05 -15.36 20.29
N GLU A 257 -8.36 -15.47 21.44
CA GLU A 257 -9.05 -15.60 22.74
C GLU A 257 -9.90 -14.39 23.11
N ARG A 258 -9.68 -13.24 22.45
CA ARG A 258 -10.35 -11.97 22.73
C ARG A 258 -11.52 -11.68 21.80
N GLY A 259 -11.79 -12.54 20.81
CA GLY A 259 -12.93 -12.41 19.91
C GLY A 259 -12.65 -12.87 18.49
N GLU A 260 -13.55 -12.48 17.60
CA GLU A 260 -13.55 -12.87 16.20
C GLU A 260 -13.97 -11.70 15.30
N ILE A 261 -13.39 -11.61 14.11
CA ILE A 261 -13.81 -10.68 13.04
C ILE A 261 -13.91 -11.41 11.70
N GLY A 262 -14.91 -11.04 10.90
CA GLY A 262 -15.20 -11.67 9.61
C GLY A 262 -16.61 -12.26 9.55
N PRO A 263 -16.92 -13.12 8.57
CA PRO A 263 -16.01 -13.58 7.52
C PRO A 263 -15.72 -12.50 6.46
N TYR A 264 -14.51 -12.49 5.90
CA TYR A 264 -14.09 -11.62 4.79
C TYR A 264 -13.90 -12.43 3.52
N SER A 265 -14.23 -11.84 2.38
CA SER A 265 -13.81 -12.40 1.10
C SER A 265 -12.38 -12.01 0.80
N VAL A 266 -11.59 -12.98 0.38
CA VAL A 266 -10.24 -12.78 -0.19
C VAL A 266 -10.20 -13.20 -1.67
N GLN A 267 -11.36 -13.38 -2.30
CA GLN A 267 -11.41 -13.67 -3.73
C GLN A 267 -11.18 -12.40 -4.57
N ILE A 268 -10.69 -12.62 -5.78
CA ILE A 268 -10.61 -11.62 -6.83
C ILE A 268 -11.39 -12.06 -8.07
N ASN A 269 -11.87 -11.10 -8.84
CA ASN A 269 -12.44 -11.35 -10.17
C ASN A 269 -11.55 -10.71 -11.22
N PRO A 270 -10.38 -11.31 -11.56
CA PRO A 270 -9.47 -10.75 -12.54
C PRO A 270 -10.18 -10.60 -13.88
N LYS A 271 -9.91 -9.50 -14.58
CA LYS A 271 -10.23 -9.36 -16.01
C LYS A 271 -9.48 -10.43 -16.81
N ASP A 272 -9.92 -10.73 -18.03
CA ASP A 272 -9.35 -11.81 -18.85
C ASP A 272 -7.84 -11.69 -19.10
N THR A 273 -7.31 -10.45 -19.08
CA THR A 273 -5.89 -10.15 -19.27
C THR A 273 -5.10 -10.02 -17.96
N ALA A 274 -5.76 -10.07 -16.80
CA ALA A 274 -5.11 -9.92 -15.50
C ALA A 274 -4.64 -11.28 -14.96
N PRO A 275 -3.56 -11.33 -14.17
CA PRO A 275 -3.10 -12.58 -13.57
C PRO A 275 -4.19 -13.25 -12.72
N ALA A 276 -4.26 -14.58 -12.81
CA ALA A 276 -5.18 -15.41 -12.03
C ALA A 276 -4.95 -15.30 -10.51
N ARG A 277 -3.71 -14.99 -10.11
CA ARG A 277 -3.29 -14.77 -8.72
C ARG A 277 -2.73 -13.36 -8.56
N GLN A 278 -3.19 -12.64 -7.54
CA GLN A 278 -2.77 -11.25 -7.30
C GLN A 278 -2.44 -11.03 -5.84
N LEU A 279 -1.41 -10.22 -5.58
CA LEU A 279 -1.13 -9.72 -4.24
C LEU A 279 -2.24 -8.75 -3.81
N LYS A 280 -2.86 -9.02 -2.67
CA LYS A 280 -3.97 -8.26 -2.10
C LYS A 280 -3.80 -8.10 -0.60
N HIS A 281 -4.63 -7.24 -0.02
CA HIS A 281 -4.71 -7.05 1.41
C HIS A 281 -6.13 -6.78 1.88
N LEU A 282 -6.38 -7.11 3.14
CA LEU A 282 -7.56 -6.69 3.89
C LEU A 282 -7.14 -5.65 4.93
N LEU A 283 -8.01 -4.66 5.13
CA LEU A 283 -7.91 -3.69 6.22
C LEU A 283 -8.86 -4.15 7.35
N LEU A 284 -8.33 -4.52 8.50
CA LEU A 284 -9.04 -5.29 9.52
C LEU A 284 -9.48 -4.46 10.73
N TRP A 285 -9.41 -3.14 10.59
CA TRP A 285 -9.83 -2.18 11.61
C TRP A 285 -10.78 -1.16 10.99
N SER A 286 -11.72 -0.63 11.77
CA SER A 286 -12.44 0.61 11.46
C SER A 286 -12.76 1.38 12.75
N PRO A 287 -13.10 2.67 12.67
CA PRO A 287 -13.55 3.41 13.86
C PRO A 287 -14.76 2.77 14.56
N GLN A 288 -15.62 2.08 13.81
CA GLN A 288 -16.81 1.39 14.31
C GLN A 288 -16.51 -0.02 14.83
N SER A 289 -15.34 -0.58 14.53
CA SER A 289 -14.93 -1.93 14.90
C SER A 289 -13.47 -1.94 15.30
N ARG A 290 -13.23 -1.95 16.62
CA ARG A 290 -11.88 -1.97 17.19
C ARG A 290 -11.06 -3.12 16.60
N PRO A 291 -9.74 -2.94 16.44
CA PRO A 291 -8.89 -3.99 15.90
C PRO A 291 -8.93 -5.21 16.82
N LEU A 292 -8.92 -6.40 16.24
CA LEU A 292 -8.87 -7.64 17.02
C LEU A 292 -7.58 -7.67 17.85
N GLN A 293 -7.72 -7.77 19.17
CA GLN A 293 -6.59 -7.96 20.06
C GLN A 293 -6.14 -9.42 20.05
N VAL A 294 -4.84 -9.64 20.01
CA VAL A 294 -4.23 -10.96 20.06
C VAL A 294 -3.16 -10.96 21.16
N ASN A 295 -3.15 -12.02 21.96
CA ASN A 295 -2.13 -12.28 22.96
C ASN A 295 -1.82 -13.78 22.96
N GLY A 296 -0.94 -14.22 22.06
CA GLY A 296 -0.66 -15.63 21.82
C GLY A 296 -0.85 -15.96 20.35
N THR A 297 -1.88 -16.72 20.01
CA THR A 297 -2.10 -17.18 18.63
C THR A 297 -3.30 -16.51 17.99
N LEU A 298 -3.08 -15.91 16.82
CA LEU A 298 -4.13 -15.56 15.86
C LEU A 298 -4.44 -16.77 14.99
N ARG A 299 -5.72 -17.13 14.88
CA ARG A 299 -6.19 -18.18 13.98
C ARG A 299 -6.89 -17.54 12.78
N VAL A 300 -6.47 -17.91 11.58
CA VAL A 300 -7.12 -17.56 10.32
C VAL A 300 -7.83 -18.82 9.83
N VAL A 301 -9.16 -18.83 9.93
CA VAL A 301 -9.99 -20.00 9.70
C VAL A 301 -10.72 -19.83 8.36
N PRO A 302 -10.49 -20.71 7.37
CA PRO A 302 -11.32 -20.73 6.17
C PRO A 302 -12.75 -21.12 6.57
N SER A 303 -13.70 -20.26 6.25
CA SER A 303 -15.11 -20.49 6.51
C SER A 303 -15.67 -21.52 5.53
N LYS A 304 -16.39 -22.51 6.06
CA LYS A 304 -17.25 -23.36 5.23
C LYS A 304 -18.32 -22.49 4.54
N PRO A 305 -18.89 -22.91 3.40
CA PRO A 305 -19.99 -22.18 2.77
C PRO A 305 -21.13 -21.99 3.77
N THR A 306 -21.27 -20.78 4.33
CA THR A 306 -22.38 -20.43 5.22
C THR A 306 -23.46 -19.70 4.42
N ARG A 307 -24.66 -19.55 5.01
CA ARG A 307 -25.71 -18.70 4.43
C ARG A 307 -25.36 -17.20 4.44
N GLN A 308 -24.39 -16.78 5.25
CA GLN A 308 -24.03 -15.36 5.40
C GLN A 308 -23.00 -14.97 4.34
N LYS A 309 -23.30 -13.90 3.59
CA LYS A 309 -22.35 -13.33 2.62
C LYS A 309 -21.16 -12.72 3.37
N PRO A 310 -19.91 -12.99 2.96
CA PRO A 310 -18.74 -12.39 3.60
C PRO A 310 -18.64 -10.90 3.27
N ILE A 311 -17.86 -10.19 4.09
CA ILE A 311 -17.51 -8.80 3.89
C ILE A 311 -16.58 -8.71 2.67
N VAL A 312 -16.95 -7.91 1.67
CA VAL A 312 -16.15 -7.69 0.46
C VAL A 312 -15.58 -6.28 0.51
N GLN A 313 -14.25 -6.16 0.60
CA GLN A 313 -13.56 -4.88 0.55
C GLN A 313 -13.22 -4.46 -0.89
N HIS A 314 -12.86 -3.19 -1.07
CA HIS A 314 -12.44 -2.69 -2.37
C HIS A 314 -11.32 -3.56 -2.98
N THR A 315 -11.41 -3.80 -4.28
CA THR A 315 -10.56 -4.72 -5.07
C THR A 315 -10.75 -6.23 -4.82
N MET A 316 -11.57 -6.62 -3.84
CA MET A 316 -12.02 -8.00 -3.66
C MET A 316 -13.35 -8.24 -4.36
N SER A 317 -13.73 -9.50 -4.51
CA SER A 317 -15.02 -9.93 -5.03
C SER A 317 -15.56 -11.08 -4.20
N TRP A 318 -16.82 -11.46 -4.38
CA TRP A 318 -17.32 -12.73 -3.85
C TRP A 318 -18.21 -13.41 -4.88
N ARG A 319 -17.89 -14.67 -5.18
CA ARG A 319 -18.74 -15.59 -5.91
C ARG A 319 -18.83 -16.88 -5.09
N PRO A 320 -20.04 -17.41 -4.86
CA PRO A 320 -20.19 -18.74 -4.29
C PRO A 320 -19.37 -19.71 -5.15
N VAL A 321 -18.40 -20.38 -4.55
CA VAL A 321 -17.51 -21.29 -5.27
C VAL A 321 -18.32 -22.52 -5.66
N GLU A 322 -18.48 -22.77 -6.96
CA GLU A 322 -18.69 -24.13 -7.46
C GLU A 322 -17.33 -24.82 -7.39
N ASP A 323 -17.27 -26.02 -6.81
CA ASP A 323 -16.03 -26.80 -6.62
C ASP A 323 -15.25 -26.85 -7.94
N THR A 324 -14.24 -26.00 -8.05
CA THR A 324 -13.44 -25.87 -9.25
C THR A 324 -11.99 -26.06 -8.84
N GLU A 325 -11.37 -27.08 -9.44
CA GLU A 325 -9.93 -27.25 -9.42
C GLU A 325 -9.28 -25.96 -9.95
N GLY A 326 -8.42 -25.35 -9.14
CA GLY A 326 -7.78 -24.10 -9.48
C GLY A 326 -6.58 -23.83 -8.58
N ASP A 327 -5.59 -23.12 -9.14
CA ASP A 327 -4.39 -22.69 -8.44
C ASP A 327 -4.75 -21.64 -7.37
N ARG A 328 -4.94 -22.11 -6.14
CA ARG A 328 -5.29 -21.30 -4.97
C ARG A 328 -4.11 -20.42 -4.56
N GLY A 329 -4.45 -19.29 -3.98
CA GLY A 329 -3.54 -18.39 -3.31
C GLY A 329 -3.34 -18.80 -1.85
N GLY A 330 -3.14 -17.81 -0.99
CA GLY A 330 -2.87 -18.07 0.42
C GLY A 330 -2.48 -16.84 1.22
N LEU A 331 -2.46 -17.02 2.54
CA LEU A 331 -1.96 -16.03 3.50
C LEU A 331 -0.45 -15.87 3.37
N ILE A 332 0.03 -14.63 3.36
CA ILE A 332 1.45 -14.30 3.40
C ILE A 332 1.85 -13.90 4.81
N ALA A 333 1.18 -12.88 5.36
CA ALA A 333 1.52 -12.27 6.63
C ALA A 333 0.38 -11.41 7.16
N VAL A 334 0.48 -11.00 8.43
CA VAL A 334 -0.39 -10.01 9.07
C VAL A 334 0.42 -8.81 9.55
N LEU A 335 -0.20 -7.64 9.59
CA LEU A 335 0.36 -6.42 10.17
C LEU A 335 -0.33 -6.12 11.49
N ALA A 336 0.45 -5.85 12.53
CA ALA A 336 -0.08 -5.53 13.83
C ALA A 336 0.68 -4.40 14.51
N GLU A 337 -0.06 -3.61 15.28
CA GLU A 337 0.52 -2.71 16.27
C GLU A 337 0.79 -3.47 17.56
N ILE A 338 1.96 -3.27 18.15
CA ILE A 338 2.43 -3.94 19.36
C ILE A 338 2.82 -2.91 20.42
N ASP A 339 2.76 -3.31 21.68
CA ASP A 339 3.29 -2.50 22.79
C ASP A 339 4.78 -2.81 22.98
N THR A 340 5.62 -1.80 23.25
CA THR A 340 7.09 -1.92 23.42
C THR A 340 7.55 -1.88 24.86
#